data_AF-A0AA48KWJ6-F1
#
_entry.id   AF-A0AA48KWJ6-F1
#
_cell.length_a   1.000
_cell.length_b   1.000
_cell.length_c   1.000
_cell.angle_alpha   90.00
_cell.angle_beta   90.00
_cell.angle_gamma   90.00
#
_symmetry.space_group_name_H-M   'P 1'
#
loop_
_entity.id
_entity.type
_entity.pdbx_description
1 polymer ?
#
loop_
_entity_poly.entity_id
_entity_poly.type
_entity_poly.pdbx_seq_one_letter_code
_entity_poly.pdbx_strand_id
1 'polypeptide(L)' 'MNIDELIDKASQKLKIKPDELKNCTQSGNIKEILKNLNENDIEKIEKILSDKKSSEKLLATPKAQEIIKKIMGKD' A
#
# COMPACT_ATOMS: atom_id res chain seq x y z
N MET A 1 6.28 1.81 16.38
CA MET A 1 5.30 1.71 15.28
C MET A 1 5.08 0.26 15.00
N ASN A 2 3.86 -0.21 15.24
CA ASN A 2 3.51 -1.58 14.90
C ASN A 2 2.86 -1.62 13.51
N ILE A 3 2.91 -2.75 12.83
CA ILE A 3 2.29 -2.90 11.49
C ILE A 3 0.79 -2.61 11.54
N ASP A 4 0.15 -2.86 12.68
CA ASP A 4 -1.28 -2.64 12.88
C ASP A 4 -1.65 -1.14 12.86
N GLU A 5 -0.81 -0.25 13.41
CA GLU A 5 -1.01 1.21 13.33
C GLU A 5 -0.93 1.74 11.89
N LEU A 6 -0.03 1.15 11.09
CA LEU A 6 0.12 1.48 9.67
C LEU A 6 -1.11 1.03 8.88
N ILE A 7 -1.61 -0.17 9.16
CA ILE A 7 -2.82 -0.72 8.55
C ILE A 7 -4.02 0.18 8.88
N ASP A 8 -4.21 0.58 10.14
CA ASP A 8 -5.33 1.45 10.53
C ASP A 8 -5.34 2.78 9.78
N LYS A 9 -4.19 3.46 9.72
CA LYS A 9 -4.06 4.74 9.00
C LYS A 9 -4.27 4.59 7.50
N ALA A 10 -3.72 3.53 6.90
CA ALA A 10 -3.87 3.27 5.47
C ALA A 10 -5.33 2.93 5.13
N SER A 11 -5.99 2.11 5.94
CA SER A 11 -7.40 1.76 5.83
C SER A 11 -8.31 2.97 5.86
N GLN A 12 -8.09 3.91 6.78
CA GLN A 12 -8.87 5.16 6.82
C GLN A 12 -8.69 6.00 5.55
N LYS A 13 -7.45 6.11 5.03
CA LYS A 13 -7.18 6.89 3.81
C LYS A 13 -7.74 6.23 2.55
N LEU A 14 -7.67 4.90 2.48
CA LEU A 14 -8.13 4.13 1.32
C LEU A 14 -9.63 3.81 1.38
N LYS A 15 -10.30 4.15 2.49
CA LYS A 15 -11.71 3.81 2.77
C LYS A 15 -11.98 2.30 2.70
N ILE A 16 -11.05 1.51 3.24
CA ILE A 16 -11.11 0.04 3.27
C ILE A 16 -10.98 -0.39 4.72
N LYS A 17 -11.62 -1.50 5.11
CA LYS A 17 -11.56 -1.97 6.50
C LYS A 17 -10.13 -2.44 6.87
N PRO A 18 -9.66 -2.20 8.11
CA PRO A 18 -8.36 -2.68 8.60
C PRO A 18 -8.15 -4.19 8.40
N ASP A 19 -9.15 -5.00 8.74
CA ASP A 19 -9.09 -6.46 8.56
C ASP A 19 -8.98 -6.87 7.09
N GLU A 20 -9.68 -6.15 6.21
CA GLU A 20 -9.66 -6.40 4.78
C GLU A 20 -8.29 -6.04 4.18
N LEU A 21 -7.73 -4.91 4.60
CA LEU A 21 -6.37 -4.50 4.22
C LEU A 21 -5.31 -5.47 4.77
N LYS A 22 -5.45 -5.93 6.01
CA LYS A 22 -4.57 -6.93 6.63
C LYS A 22 -4.62 -8.26 5.89
N ASN A 23 -5.82 -8.74 5.58
CA ASN A 23 -5.99 -9.98 4.83
C ASN A 23 -5.38 -9.87 3.43
N CYS A 24 -5.66 -8.79 2.70
CA CYS A 24 -5.14 -8.59 1.33
C CYS A 24 -3.61 -8.44 1.30
N THR A 25 -3.02 -7.81 2.31
CA THR A 25 -1.55 -7.69 2.44
C THR A 25 -0.90 -9.01 2.82
N GLN A 26 -1.53 -9.81 3.68
CA GLN A 26 -1.05 -11.15 4.06
C GLN A 26 -1.25 -12.20 2.95
N SER A 27 -2.35 -12.12 2.21
CA SER A 27 -2.69 -13.04 1.14
C SER A 27 -2.02 -12.68 -0.20
N GLY A 28 -1.35 -11.53 -0.28
CA GLY A 28 -0.81 -10.96 -1.52
C GLY A 28 -1.89 -10.56 -2.53
N ASN A 29 -3.17 -10.51 -2.13
CA ASN A 29 -4.30 -10.23 -3.01
C ASN A 29 -4.71 -8.77 -2.91
N ILE A 30 -3.89 -7.91 -3.49
CA ILE A 30 -4.04 -6.45 -3.41
C ILE A 30 -5.18 -5.96 -4.35
N LYS A 31 -5.64 -6.81 -5.28
CA LYS A 31 -6.72 -6.50 -6.23
C LYS A 31 -8.00 -6.01 -5.56
N GLU A 32 -8.37 -6.61 -4.43
CA GLU A 32 -9.57 -6.23 -3.69
C GLU A 32 -9.50 -4.81 -3.12
N ILE A 33 -8.28 -4.35 -2.79
CA ILE A 33 -8.02 -2.99 -2.31
C ILE A 33 -8.02 -2.01 -3.50
N LEU A 34 -7.50 -2.46 -4.63
CA LEU A 34 -7.31 -1.66 -5.83
C LEU A 34 -8.55 -1.68 -6.75
N LYS A 35 -9.64 -2.37 -6.39
CA LYS A 35 -10.87 -2.50 -7.21
C LYS A 35 -11.56 -1.19 -7.58
N ASN A 36 -11.25 -0.11 -6.85
CA ASN A 36 -11.74 1.24 -7.14
C ASN A 36 -10.85 2.01 -8.13
N LEU A 37 -9.73 1.42 -8.55
CA LEU A 37 -8.86 1.93 -9.61
C LEU A 37 -9.24 1.27 -10.94
N ASN A 38 -8.85 1.89 -12.05
CA ASN A 38 -9.03 1.28 -13.36
C ASN A 38 -8.09 0.07 -13.53
N GLU A 39 -8.46 -0.88 -14.38
CA GLU A 39 -7.71 -2.13 -14.60
C GLU A 39 -6.26 -1.90 -15.00
N ASN A 40 -5.99 -0.86 -15.80
CA ASN A 40 -4.63 -0.49 -16.23
C ASN A 40 -3.74 -0.06 -15.06
N ASP A 41 -4.30 0.65 -14.08
CA ASP A 41 -3.58 1.07 -12.89
C ASP A 41 -3.41 -0.10 -11.91
N ILE A 42 -4.40 -1.00 -11.83
CA ILE A 42 -4.29 -2.24 -11.06
C ILE A 42 -3.12 -3.09 -11.58
N GLU A 43 -3.08 -3.42 -12.88
CA GLU A 43 -2.00 -4.23 -13.45
C GLU A 43 -0.61 -3.61 -13.24
N LYS A 44 -0.49 -2.29 -13.39
CA LYS A 44 0.79 -1.60 -13.13
C LYS A 44 1.20 -1.71 -11.67
N ILE A 45 0.27 -1.51 -10.74
CA ILE A 45 0.55 -1.61 -9.31
C ILE A 45 0.91 -3.05 -8.95
N GLU A 46 0.18 -4.04 -9.46
CA GLU A 46 0.50 -5.46 -9.25
C GLU A 46 1.86 -5.84 -9.81
N LYS A 47 2.21 -5.36 -11.01
CA LYS A 47 3.50 -5.61 -11.62
C LYS A 47 4.64 -4.99 -10.82
N ILE A 48 4.43 -3.80 -10.27
CA ILE A 48 5.41 -3.13 -9.42
C ILE A 48 5.56 -3.85 -8.07
N LEU A 49 4.44 -4.31 -7.48
CA LEU A 49 4.42 -4.97 -6.16
C LEU A 49 4.85 -6.44 -6.19
N SER A 50 4.62 -7.14 -7.30
CA SER A 50 5.11 -8.51 -7.52
C SER A 50 6.60 -8.58 -7.81
N ASP A 51 7.19 -7.52 -8.34
CA ASP A 51 8.62 -7.38 -8.56
C ASP A 51 9.27 -6.66 -7.37
N LYS A 52 10.02 -7.42 -6.57
CA LYS A 52 10.78 -6.91 -5.42
C LYS A 52 11.66 -5.70 -5.77
N LYS A 53 12.33 -5.71 -6.92
CA LYS A 53 13.24 -4.64 -7.36
C LYS A 53 12.46 -3.38 -7.75
N SER A 54 11.31 -3.55 -8.38
CA SER A 54 10.41 -2.45 -8.73
C SER A 54 9.73 -1.85 -7.49
N SER A 55 9.34 -2.70 -6.54
CA SER A 55 8.85 -2.30 -5.22
C SER A 55 9.90 -1.51 -4.43
N GLU A 56 11.14 -2.00 -4.37
CA GLU A 56 12.25 -1.30 -3.71
C GLU A 56 12.51 0.07 -4.34
N LYS A 57 12.48 0.16 -5.67
CA LYS A 57 12.59 1.45 -6.38
C LYS A 57 11.44 2.40 -6.06
N LEU A 58 10.20 1.90 -6.02
CA LEU A 58 9.03 2.70 -5.65
C LEU A 58 9.20 3.26 -4.23
N LEU A 59 9.55 2.41 -3.26
CA LEU A 59 9.78 2.79 -1.87
C LEU A 59 10.95 3.77 -1.74
N ALA A 60 11.98 3.66 -2.58
CA ALA A 60 13.12 4.57 -2.60
C ALA A 60 12.82 5.94 -3.23
N THR A 61 11.66 6.13 -3.88
CA THR A 61 11.31 7.43 -4.45
C THR A 61 11.10 8.49 -3.36
N PRO A 62 11.49 9.75 -3.58
CA PRO A 62 11.29 10.83 -2.60
C PRO A 62 9.83 10.99 -2.18
N LYS A 63 8.90 10.81 -3.12
CA LYS A 63 7.46 10.89 -2.87
C LYS A 63 6.96 9.75 -1.98
N ALA A 64 7.42 8.51 -2.21
CA ALA A 64 7.08 7.39 -1.33
C ALA A 64 7.70 7.55 0.06
N GLN A 65 8.95 8.02 0.14
CA GLN A 65 9.60 8.35 1.41
C GLN A 65 8.84 9.42 2.19
N GLU A 66 8.33 10.45 1.52
CA GLU A 66 7.51 11.49 2.15
C GLU A 66 6.16 10.96 2.65
N ILE A 67 5.51 10.10 1.86
CA ILE A 67 4.27 9.41 2.28
C ILE A 67 4.57 8.53 3.50
N ILE A 68 5.66 7.76 3.49
CA ILE A 68 6.09 6.94 4.62
C ILE A 68 6.32 7.83 5.84
N LYS A 69 7.04 8.95 5.72
CA LYS A 69 7.26 9.89 6.84
C LYS A 69 5.95 10.44 7.42
N LYS A 70 5.04 10.90 6.56
CA LYS A 70 3.71 11.40 6.95
C LYS A 70 2.86 10.33 7.65
N ILE A 71 2.90 9.10 7.14
CA ILE A 71 2.21 7.97 7.78
C ILE A 71 2.89 7.62 9.11
N MET A 72 4.22 7.69 9.13
CA MET A 72 5.06 7.42 10.29
C MET A 72 4.94 8.47 11.39
N GLY A 73 4.30 9.61 11.15
CA GLY A 73 4.25 10.71 12.11
C GLY A 73 5.64 11.25 12.46
N LYS A 74 6.63 11.00 11.60
CA LYS A 74 7.93 11.68 11.62
C LYS A 74 7.79 12.90 10.71
N ASP A 75 7.00 13.86 11.16
CA ASP A 75 7.10 15.23 10.67
C ASP A 75 8.21 15.95 11.46
#